data_AF-Q1IJ46-F1
#
_entry.id   AF-Q1IJ46-F1
#
_cell.length_a   1.000
_cell.length_b   1.000
_cell.length_c   1.000
_cell.angle_alpha   90.00
_cell.angle_beta   90.00
_cell.angle_gamma   90.00
#
_symmetry.space_group_name_H-M   'P 1'
#
loop_
_entity.id
_entity.type
_entity.pdbx_description
1 polymer ?
#
loop_
_entity_poly.entity_id
_entity_poly.type
_entity_poly.pdbx_seq_one_letter_code
_entity_poly.pdbx_strand_id
1 'polypeptide(L)'
;MISAADLNRGLVEALPELASDREAYEQRRLEDPEFLQSFIGYSFIPTLQVALDQNVDDFCRRAFALIERLLAEGDDDVQAILRDEFFDYGPACEKWMRHAGTLMGPLTRKAATGK
;
A
#
# COMPACT_ATOMS: atom_id res chain seq x y z
N MET A 1 -9.78 -11.63 9.37
CA MET A 1 -9.00 -12.01 8.18
C MET A 1 -9.44 -11.09 7.05
N ILE A 2 -8.52 -10.31 6.51
CA ILE A 2 -8.79 -9.36 5.42
C ILE A 2 -8.55 -10.11 4.11
N SER A 3 -9.57 -10.16 3.25
CA SER A 3 -9.47 -10.82 1.95
C SER A 3 -8.96 -9.88 0.86
N ALA A 4 -8.35 -10.42 -0.19
CA ALA A 4 -7.95 -9.63 -1.36
C ALA A 4 -9.14 -8.88 -2.01
N ALA A 5 -10.35 -9.44 -1.96
CA ALA A 5 -11.56 -8.80 -2.48
C ALA A 5 -11.99 -7.57 -1.65
N ASP A 6 -11.66 -7.55 -0.35
CA ASP A 6 -11.98 -6.45 0.56
C ASP A 6 -10.84 -5.43 0.69
N LEU A 7 -9.65 -5.74 0.15
CA LEU A 7 -8.42 -4.95 0.31
C LEU A 7 -8.62 -3.49 -0.10
N ASN A 8 -9.15 -3.24 -1.29
CA ASN A 8 -9.36 -1.87 -1.80
C ASN A 8 -10.30 -1.06 -0.90
N ARG A 9 -11.33 -1.71 -0.35
CA ARG A 9 -12.24 -1.06 0.60
C ARG A 9 -11.52 -0.74 1.91
N GLY A 10 -10.76 -1.69 2.45
CA GLY A 10 -9.98 -1.48 3.67
C GLY A 10 -8.93 -0.37 3.52
N LEU A 11 -8.32 -0.25 2.33
CA LEU A 11 -7.38 0.83 2.01
C LEU A 11 -8.05 2.21 2.11
N VAL A 12 -9.20 2.38 1.46
CA VAL A 12 -9.94 3.66 1.48
C VAL A 12 -10.54 3.97 2.85
N GLU A 13 -11.01 2.98 3.60
CA GLU A 13 -11.51 3.18 4.96
C GLU A 13 -10.42 3.69 5.91
N ALA A 14 -9.19 3.20 5.77
CA ALA A 14 -8.05 3.63 6.58
C ALA A 14 -7.42 4.94 6.09
N LEU A 15 -7.48 5.19 4.78
CA LEU A 15 -6.93 6.37 4.10
C LEU A 15 -8.01 6.98 3.18
N PRO A 16 -8.94 7.77 3.75
CA PRO A 16 -10.03 8.38 2.99
C PRO A 16 -9.58 9.24 1.82
N GLU A 17 -8.33 9.73 1.85
CA GLU A 17 -7.70 10.47 0.76
C GLU A 17 -7.63 9.66 -0.56
N LEU A 18 -7.63 8.34 -0.48
CA LEU A 18 -7.60 7.45 -1.65
C LEU A 18 -8.99 7.23 -2.28
N ALA A 19 -10.05 7.83 -1.73
CA ALA A 19 -11.41 7.62 -2.21
C ALA A 19 -11.59 8.06 -3.68
N SER A 20 -11.07 9.23 -4.05
CA SER A 20 -11.13 9.72 -5.43
C SER A 20 -10.34 8.83 -6.40
N ASP A 21 -9.20 8.32 -5.95
CA ASP A 21 -8.36 7.44 -6.76
C ASP A 21 -9.01 6.09 -6.97
N ARG A 22 -9.78 5.61 -5.99
CA ARG A 22 -10.55 4.38 -6.11
C ARG A 22 -11.61 4.48 -7.20
N GLU A 23 -12.32 5.60 -7.27
CA GLU A 23 -13.32 5.82 -8.34
C GLU A 23 -12.64 5.80 -9.72
N ALA A 24 -11.51 6.49 -9.86
CA ALA A 24 -10.74 6.51 -11.10
C ALA A 24 -10.20 5.11 -11.48
N TYR A 25 -9.72 4.35 -10.50
CA TYR A 25 -9.26 2.98 -10.67
C TYR A 25 -10.40 2.05 -11.14
N GLU A 26 -11.56 2.13 -10.50
CA GLU A 26 -12.73 1.33 -10.86
C GLU A 26 -13.24 1.67 -12.27
N GLN A 27 -13.29 2.95 -12.63
CA GLN A 27 -13.59 3.38 -14.01
C GLN A 27 -12.59 2.80 -15.02
N ARG A 28 -11.29 2.89 -14.73
CA ARG A 28 -10.25 2.40 -15.63
C ARG A 28 -10.39 0.90 -15.89
N ARG A 29 -10.73 0.11 -14.86
CA ARG A 29 -10.99 -1.34 -15.00
C ARG A 29 -12.19 -1.69 -15.85
N LEU A 30 -13.20 -0.81 -15.88
CA LEU A 30 -14.39 -1.00 -16.70
C LEU A 30 -14.12 -0.65 -18.17
N GLU A 31 -13.30 0.39 -18.40
CA GLU A 31 -12.94 0.87 -19.73
C GLU A 31 -11.90 -0.02 -20.43
N ASP A 32 -11.01 -0.64 -19.67
CA ASP A 32 -9.84 -1.39 -20.17
C ASP A 32 -9.79 -2.80 -19.55
N PRO A 33 -10.32 -3.82 -20.22
CA PRO A 33 -10.29 -5.20 -19.74
C PRO A 33 -8.88 -5.80 -19.59
N GLU A 34 -7.87 -5.20 -20.25
CA GLU A 34 -6.47 -5.61 -20.14
C GLU A 34 -5.74 -4.90 -18.98
N PHE A 35 -6.43 -4.04 -18.24
CA PHE A 35 -5.88 -3.37 -17.08
C PHE A 35 -5.76 -4.34 -15.89
N LEU A 36 -4.55 -4.85 -15.69
CA LEU A 36 -4.23 -5.85 -14.66
C LEU A 36 -3.62 -5.27 -13.37
N GLN A 37 -3.40 -3.95 -13.31
CA GLN A 37 -2.77 -3.33 -12.14
C GLN A 37 -3.71 -3.40 -10.91
N SER A 38 -3.17 -3.70 -9.72
CA SER A 38 -3.94 -3.60 -8.49
C SER A 38 -4.10 -2.14 -8.04
N PHE A 39 -5.01 -1.91 -7.10
CA PHE A 39 -5.18 -0.58 -6.53
C PHE A 39 -3.97 -0.12 -5.69
N ILE A 40 -3.21 -1.07 -5.11
CA ILE A 40 -1.99 -0.78 -4.35
C ILE A 40 -0.94 -0.14 -5.26
N GLY A 41 -0.63 -0.79 -6.38
CA GLY A 41 0.32 -0.26 -7.36
C GLY A 41 -0.20 0.97 -8.11
N TYR A 42 -1.52 1.09 -8.33
CA TYR A 42 -2.10 2.20 -9.08
C TYR A 42 -2.13 3.52 -8.29
N SER A 43 -2.49 3.47 -7.00
CA SER A 43 -2.74 4.69 -6.21
C SER A 43 -1.99 4.71 -4.88
N PHE A 44 -2.08 3.67 -4.07
CA PHE A 44 -1.54 3.70 -2.70
C PHE A 44 -0.04 4.00 -2.66
N ILE A 45 0.77 3.28 -3.45
CA ILE A 45 2.22 3.47 -3.48
C ILE A 45 2.62 4.85 -4.01
N PRO A 46 2.13 5.30 -5.18
CA PRO A 46 2.40 6.66 -5.65
C PRO A 46 2.05 7.74 -4.61
N THR A 47 0.88 7.64 -3.97
CA THR A 47 0.44 8.62 -2.97
C THR A 47 1.33 8.60 -1.73
N LEU A 48 1.75 7.43 -1.27
CA LEU A 48 2.66 7.31 -0.14
C LEU A 48 4.06 7.85 -0.45
N GLN A 49 4.56 7.63 -1.66
CA GLN A 49 5.83 8.20 -2.09
C GLN A 49 5.79 9.73 -2.08
N VAL A 50 4.74 10.33 -2.66
CA VAL A 50 4.55 11.79 -2.65
C VAL A 50 4.43 12.33 -1.23
N ALA A 51 3.66 11.66 -0.37
CA ALA A 51 3.49 12.06 1.02
C ALA A 51 4.83 12.11 1.76
N LEU A 52 5.74 11.16 1.49
CA LEU A 52 7.05 11.14 2.13
C LEU A 52 8.00 12.19 1.58
N ASP A 53 8.01 12.39 0.27
CA ASP A 53 8.79 13.46 -0.36
C ASP A 53 8.38 14.85 0.19
N GLN A 54 7.11 15.01 0.55
CA GLN A 54 6.56 16.23 1.14
C GLN A 54 6.55 16.26 2.68
N ASN A 55 7.05 15.20 3.35
CA ASN A 55 7.03 15.04 4.81
C ASN A 55 5.62 15.17 5.44
N VAL A 56 4.61 14.59 4.80
CA VAL A 56 3.23 14.51 5.29
C VAL A 56 3.12 13.38 6.33
N ASP A 57 3.64 13.64 7.53
CA ASP A 57 3.79 12.66 8.62
C ASP A 57 2.50 11.90 8.96
N ASP A 58 1.34 12.58 8.99
CA ASP A 58 0.08 11.96 9.40
C ASP A 58 -0.37 10.86 8.42
N PHE A 59 -0.36 11.16 7.12
CA PHE A 59 -0.69 10.19 6.08
C PHE A 59 0.26 8.99 6.16
N CYS A 60 1.56 9.25 6.28
CA CYS A 60 2.57 8.21 6.33
C CYS A 60 2.36 7.29 7.55
N ARG A 61 2.08 7.86 8.73
CA ARG A 61 1.78 7.07 9.94
C ARG A 61 0.55 6.18 9.77
N ARG A 62 -0.55 6.72 9.22
CA ARG A 62 -1.76 5.93 8.95
C ARG A 62 -1.50 4.83 7.92
N ALA A 63 -0.76 5.15 6.86
CA ALA A 63 -0.39 4.18 5.83
C ALA A 63 0.45 3.04 6.39
N PHE A 64 1.49 3.31 7.19
CA PHE A 64 2.30 2.25 7.78
C PHE A 64 1.56 1.46 8.88
N ALA A 65 0.66 2.09 9.63
CA ALA A 65 -0.21 1.37 10.56
C ALA A 65 -1.16 0.41 9.83
N LEU A 66 -1.67 0.82 8.67
CA LEU A 66 -2.48 -0.01 7.80
C LEU A 66 -1.68 -1.20 7.24
N ILE A 67 -0.47 -0.97 6.73
CA ILE A 67 0.40 -2.05 6.24
C ILE A 67 0.69 -3.07 7.36
N GLU A 68 1.00 -2.59 8.56
CA GLU A 68 1.23 -3.45 9.72
C GLU A 68 0.01 -4.34 10.01
N ARG A 69 -1.19 -3.76 9.95
CA ARG A 69 -2.45 -4.51 10.12
C ARG A 69 -2.68 -5.51 9.00
N LEU A 70 -2.43 -5.14 7.75
CA LEU A 70 -2.58 -6.04 6.61
C LEU A 70 -1.61 -7.21 6.69
N LEU A 71 -0.37 -7.00 7.15
CA LEU A 71 0.59 -8.08 7.42
C LEU A 71 0.13 -9.03 8.55
N ALA A 72 -0.57 -8.50 9.55
CA ALA A 72 -1.04 -9.29 10.69
C ALA A 72 -2.35 -10.05 10.41
N GLU A 73 -3.27 -9.45 9.64
CA GLU A 73 -4.65 -9.91 9.49
C GLU A 73 -5.02 -10.33 8.07
N GLY A 74 -4.20 -10.02 7.06
CA GLY A 74 -4.44 -10.34 5.66
C GLY A 74 -4.26 -11.83 5.36
N ASP A 75 -5.09 -12.37 4.47
CA ASP A 75 -4.91 -13.71 3.92
C ASP A 75 -3.68 -13.80 3.00
N ASP A 76 -3.38 -15.02 2.54
CA ASP A 76 -2.19 -15.30 1.71
C ASP A 76 -2.15 -14.46 0.43
N ASP A 77 -3.31 -14.16 -0.16
CA ASP A 77 -3.40 -13.32 -1.36
C ASP A 77 -3.04 -11.86 -1.04
N VAL A 78 -3.56 -11.30 0.07
CA VAL A 78 -3.15 -9.97 0.55
C VAL A 78 -1.66 -9.92 0.85
N GLN A 79 -1.10 -10.96 1.50
CA GLN A 79 0.34 -11.04 1.76
C GLN A 79 1.16 -11.06 0.46
N ALA A 80 0.70 -11.81 -0.55
CA ALA A 80 1.36 -11.87 -1.85
C ALA A 80 1.35 -10.51 -2.56
N ILE A 81 0.21 -9.82 -2.58
CA ILE A 81 0.10 -8.47 -3.17
C ILE A 81 1.06 -7.51 -2.45
N LEU A 82 1.09 -7.51 -1.11
CA LEU A 82 1.99 -6.64 -0.36
C LEU A 82 3.46 -6.94 -0.66
N ARG A 83 3.85 -8.21 -0.73
CA ARG A 83 5.21 -8.59 -1.10
C ARG A 83 5.55 -8.07 -2.49
N ASP A 84 4.76 -8.44 -3.49
CA ASP A 84 5.09 -8.23 -4.90
C ASP A 84 4.93 -6.77 -5.32
N GLU A 85 3.96 -6.05 -4.76
CA GLU A 85 3.66 -4.69 -5.17
C GLU A 85 4.20 -3.63 -4.23
N PHE A 86 4.25 -3.85 -2.92
CA PHE A 86 4.70 -2.83 -1.96
C PHE A 86 6.17 -3.01 -1.57
N PHE A 87 6.57 -4.19 -1.12
CA PHE A 87 7.95 -4.42 -0.68
C PHE A 87 8.93 -4.57 -1.86
N ASP A 88 8.51 -5.24 -2.93
CA ASP A 88 9.31 -5.46 -4.13
C ASP A 88 9.14 -4.35 -5.19
N TYR A 89 8.61 -3.17 -4.82
CA TYR A 89 8.41 -2.02 -5.72
C TYR A 89 9.72 -1.34 -6.18
N GLY A 90 10.55 -2.08 -6.91
CA GLY A 90 11.76 -1.62 -7.58
C GLY A 90 12.86 -1.06 -6.67
N PRO A 91 13.99 -0.59 -7.27
CA PRO A 91 15.18 -0.14 -6.52
C PRO A 91 14.97 1.13 -5.69
N ALA A 92 13.93 1.92 -5.98
CA ALA A 92 13.59 3.12 -5.21
C ALA A 92 13.03 2.78 -3.82
N CYS A 93 12.44 1.59 -3.69
CA CYS A 93 11.79 1.14 -2.47
C CYS A 93 12.75 1.08 -1.30
N GLU A 94 13.97 0.56 -1.46
CA GLU A 94 14.93 0.45 -0.36
C GLU A 94 15.29 1.80 0.28
N LYS A 95 15.48 2.84 -0.55
CA LYS A 95 15.82 4.18 -0.05
C LYS A 95 14.67 4.78 0.72
N TRP A 96 13.47 4.65 0.17
CA TRP A 96 12.23 5.05 0.81
C TRP A 96 12.02 4.31 2.14
N MET A 97 12.14 2.98 2.16
CA MET A 97 11.91 2.16 3.35
C MET A 97 12.90 2.49 4.47
N ARG A 98 14.16 2.81 4.14
CA ARG A 98 15.14 3.30 5.13
C ARG A 98 14.74 4.65 5.70
N HIS A 99 14.26 5.57 4.86
CA HIS A 99 13.80 6.88 5.31
C HIS A 99 12.58 6.79 6.23
N ALA A 100 11.63 5.92 5.88
CA ALA A 100 10.40 5.71 6.65
C ALA A 100 10.55 4.79 7.88
N GLY A 101 11.76 4.28 8.17
CA GLY A 101 11.96 3.21 9.15
C GLY A 101 11.46 3.49 10.58
N THR A 102 11.37 4.76 10.98
CA THR A 102 10.81 5.20 12.28
C THR A 102 9.28 5.15 12.33
N LEU A 103 8.61 5.15 11.18
CA LEU A 103 7.15 5.12 11.04
C LEU A 103 6.61 3.68 10.93
N MET A 104 7.47 2.72 10.58
CA MET A 104 7.09 1.32 10.39
C MET A 104 6.91 0.58 11.72
N GLY A 105 5.85 -0.22 11.79
CA GLY A 105 5.67 -1.24 12.82
C GLY A 105 6.65 -2.43 12.66
N PRO A 106 6.69 -3.33 13.66
CA PRO A 106 7.66 -4.43 13.69
C PRO A 106 7.52 -5.42 12.52
N LEU A 107 6.31 -5.80 12.11
CA LEU A 107 6.09 -6.73 10.98
C LEU A 107 6.47 -6.06 9.66
N THR A 108 6.07 -4.81 9.48
CA THR A 108 6.40 -4.01 8.30
C THR A 108 7.91 -3.85 8.15
N ARG A 109 8.60 -3.52 9.25
CA ARG A 109 10.06 -3.41 9.25
C ARG A 109 10.74 -4.74 8.94
N LYS A 110 10.22 -5.84 9.48
CA LYS A 110 10.73 -7.19 9.21
C LYS A 110 10.62 -7.50 7.70
N ALA A 111 9.41 -7.35 7.14
CA ALA A 111 9.13 -7.56 5.73
C ALA A 111 10.01 -6.68 4.81
N ALA A 112 10.15 -5.39 5.14
CA ALA A 112 10.99 -4.45 4.37
C ALA A 112 12.48 -4.78 4.38
N THR A 113 12.98 -5.58 5.33
CA THR A 113 14.40 -5.98 5.40
C THR A 113 14.69 -7.37 4.85
N GLY A 114 13.66 -8.13 4.46
CA GLY A 114 13.81 -9.52 3.99
C GLY A 114 14.44 -10.46 5.00
N LYS A 115 14.37 -10.13 6.30
CA LYS A 115 14.99 -10.88 7.42
C LYS A 115 13.98 -11.51 8.36
#